data_AF-A0A918X737-F1
#
_entry.id   AF-A0A918X737-F1
#
_cell.length_a   1.000
_cell.length_b   1.000
_cell.length_c   1.000
_cell.angle_alpha   90.00
_cell.angle_beta   90.00
_cell.angle_gamma   90.00
#
_symmetry.space_group_name_H-M   'P 1'
#
loop_
_entity.id
_entity.type
_entity.pdbx_description
1 polymer ?
#
loop_
_entity_poly.entity_id
_entity_poly.type
_entity_poly.pdbx_seq_one_letter_code
_entity_poly.pdbx_strand_id
1 'polypeptide(L)'
;MSVHITRPTSTSAEIAWEPGDDPQGFLVQAIDQDRLAWALDALADPAGGLPETPDAALTAAHHTTALAKDLKRRAAVQVVRLRDDHGHSWRAIAKAVLGDADKHQAVRRMYDSGHRPADD
;
A
#
# COMPACT_ATOMS: atom_id res chain seq x y z
N MET A 1 3.77 -17.04 1.45
CA MET A 1 3.59 -16.14 0.30
C MET A 1 4.21 -14.82 0.67
N SER A 2 5.34 -14.52 0.05
CA SER A 2 6.12 -13.32 0.36
C SER A 2 6.85 -12.86 -0.88
N VAL A 3 6.67 -11.59 -1.22
CA VAL A 3 7.53 -10.91 -2.17
C VAL A 3 8.92 -10.79 -1.57
N HIS A 4 9.94 -11.14 -2.35
CA HIS A 4 11.33 -11.03 -1.94
C HIS A 4 11.92 -9.75 -2.51
N ILE A 5 12.52 -8.94 -1.64
CA ILE A 5 13.27 -7.75 -2.04
C ILE A 5 14.73 -7.98 -1.64
N THR A 6 15.59 -8.10 -2.64
CA THR A 6 17.05 -8.15 -2.45
C THR A 6 17.64 -6.79 -2.77
N ARG A 7 18.60 -6.34 -1.94
CA ARG A 7 19.29 -5.06 -2.12
C ARG A 7 20.76 -5.34 -2.45
N PRO A 8 21.10 -5.62 -3.73
CA PRO A 8 22.47 -5.95 -4.12
C PRO A 8 23.44 -4.78 -3.92
N THR A 9 22.95 -3.53 -4.00
CA THR A 9 23.76 -2.31 -3.78
C THR A 9 22.98 -1.27 -2.98
N SER A 10 23.63 -0.17 -2.58
CA SER A 10 22.96 0.92 -1.85
C SER A 10 21.87 1.64 -2.68
N THR A 11 21.91 1.54 -4.01
CA THR A 11 21.03 2.25 -4.95
C THR A 11 20.19 1.33 -5.83
N SER A 12 20.30 0.02 -5.66
CA SER A 12 19.55 -0.97 -6.44
C SER A 12 18.81 -1.93 -5.53
N ALA A 13 17.57 -2.24 -5.90
CA ALA A 13 16.77 -3.29 -5.30
C ALA A 13 16.13 -4.12 -6.41
N GLU A 14 16.15 -5.43 -6.25
CA GLU A 14 15.46 -6.38 -7.12
C GLU A 14 14.23 -6.90 -6.38
N ILE A 15 13.11 -6.96 -7.09
CA ILE A 15 11.84 -7.46 -6.56
C ILE A 15 11.53 -8.75 -7.31
N ALA A 16 11.41 -9.84 -6.58
CA ALA A 16 11.10 -11.16 -7.12
C ALA A 16 9.91 -11.78 -6.39
N TRP A 17 9.04 -12.45 -7.15
CA TRP A 17 7.90 -13.20 -6.63
C TRP A 17 7.59 -14.37 -7.56
N GLU A 18 7.03 -15.44 -7.01
CA GLU A 18 6.51 -16.57 -7.78
C GLU A 18 5.03 -16.34 -8.12
N PRO A 19 4.46 -17.03 -9.14
CA PRO A 19 3.02 -16.93 -9.44
C PRO A 19 2.13 -17.21 -8.22
N GLY A 20 2.60 -18.09 -7.33
CA GLY A 20 1.91 -18.41 -6.07
C GLY A 20 1.94 -17.29 -5.03
N ASP A 21 2.78 -16.26 -5.17
CA ASP A 21 2.86 -15.13 -4.23
C ASP A 21 1.87 -14.00 -4.55
N ASP A 22 1.39 -13.92 -5.80
CA ASP A 22 0.40 -12.93 -6.25
C ASP A 22 -0.84 -13.59 -6.90
N PRO A 23 -1.62 -14.37 -6.14
CA PRO A 23 -2.73 -15.17 -6.68
C PRO A 23 -3.89 -14.32 -7.20
N GLN A 24 -3.90 -13.03 -6.86
CA GLN A 24 -4.94 -12.08 -7.27
C GLN A 24 -4.42 -11.06 -8.29
N GLY A 25 -3.13 -11.11 -8.64
CA GLY A 25 -2.54 -10.24 -9.67
C GLY A 25 -2.36 -8.77 -9.27
N PHE A 26 -2.40 -8.42 -7.98
CA PHE A 26 -2.28 -7.01 -7.57
C PHE A 26 -0.85 -6.49 -7.71
N LEU A 27 0.14 -7.35 -7.50
CA LEU A 27 1.55 -6.96 -7.62
C LEU A 27 1.92 -6.79 -9.10
N VAL A 28 1.52 -7.73 -9.95
CA VAL A 28 1.77 -7.61 -11.40
C VAL A 28 1.07 -6.38 -11.98
N GLN A 29 -0.18 -6.09 -11.58
CA GLN A 29 -0.88 -4.88 -12.00
C GLN A 29 -0.18 -3.58 -11.55
N ALA A 30 0.40 -3.57 -10.34
CA ALA A 30 1.12 -2.39 -9.85
C ALA A 30 2.42 -2.13 -10.62
N ILE A 31 3.04 -3.18 -11.18
CA ILE A 31 4.28 -3.10 -11.94
C ILE A 31 4.00 -2.80 -13.41
N ASP A 32 3.11 -3.55 -14.06
CA ASP A 32 2.77 -3.39 -15.48
C ASP A 32 2.17 -2.02 -15.82
N GLN A 33 1.56 -1.36 -14.83
CA GLN A 33 0.98 -0.02 -14.99
C GLN A 33 1.89 1.09 -14.45
N ASP A 34 3.18 0.82 -14.24
CA ASP A 34 4.18 1.76 -13.71
C ASP A 34 3.81 2.41 -12.37
N ARG A 35 2.79 1.92 -11.67
CA ARG A 35 2.30 2.53 -10.43
C ARG A 35 3.35 2.47 -9.33
N LEU A 36 4.11 1.36 -9.29
CA LEU A 36 5.19 1.20 -8.34
C LEU A 36 6.35 2.17 -8.62
N ALA A 37 6.73 2.35 -9.89
CA ALA A 37 7.79 3.28 -10.27
C ALA A 37 7.44 4.71 -9.87
N TRP A 38 6.26 5.20 -10.27
CA TRP A 38 5.78 6.53 -9.91
C TRP A 38 5.70 6.77 -8.40
N ALA A 39 5.30 5.75 -7.63
CA ALA A 39 5.23 5.86 -6.18
C ALA A 39 6.63 5.91 -5.53
N LEU A 40 7.61 5.17 -6.07
CA LEU A 40 9.00 5.23 -5.60
C LEU A 40 9.62 6.60 -5.91
N ASP A 41 9.36 7.15 -7.10
CA ASP A 41 9.81 8.50 -7.47
C ASP A 41 9.21 9.56 -6.53
N ALA A 42 7.91 9.45 -6.21
CA ALA A 42 7.24 10.35 -5.27
C ALA A 42 7.81 10.25 -3.84
N LEU A 43 8.34 9.10 -3.44
CA LEU A 43 9.01 8.93 -2.14
C LEU A 43 10.46 9.46 -2.16
N ALA A 44 11.13 9.39 -3.30
CA ALA A 44 12.50 9.86 -3.47
C ALA A 44 12.60 11.40 -3.39
N ASP A 45 11.55 12.12 -3.79
CA ASP A 45 11.47 13.58 -3.67
C ASP A 45 10.23 14.05 -2.89
N PRO A 46 10.33 14.17 -1.55
CA PRO A 46 9.23 14.60 -0.69
C PRO A 46 8.78 16.04 -0.93
N ALA A 47 9.59 16.86 -1.61
CA ALA A 47 9.23 18.24 -1.97
C ALA A 47 8.35 18.29 -3.23
N GLY A 48 8.12 17.14 -3.88
CA GLY A 48 7.25 17.05 -5.03
C GLY A 48 7.86 17.71 -6.25
N GLY A 49 9.09 17.32 -6.61
CA GLY A 49 9.64 17.53 -7.95
C GLY A 49 8.67 16.94 -8.97
N LEU A 50 7.70 17.75 -9.37
CA LEU A 50 6.75 17.38 -10.39
C LEU A 50 7.58 17.08 -11.65
N PRO A 51 7.21 16.05 -12.40
CA PRO A 51 7.73 15.86 -13.74
C PRO A 51 7.69 17.19 -14.52
N GLU A 52 8.71 17.46 -15.31
CA GLU A 52 8.92 18.77 -15.96
C GLU A 52 7.75 19.20 -16.86
N THR A 53 6.91 18.24 -17.28
CA THR A 53 5.75 18.49 -18.13
C THR A 53 4.43 18.34 -17.36
N PRO A 54 3.40 19.18 -17.65
CA PRO A 54 2.08 19.07 -17.03
C PRO A 54 1.43 17.69 -17.16
N ASP A 55 1.57 17.03 -18.32
CA ASP A 55 0.98 15.72 -18.57
C ASP A 55 1.63 14.62 -17.74
N ALA A 56 2.96 14.67 -17.58
CA ALA A 56 3.67 13.74 -16.73
C ALA A 56 3.34 13.97 -15.24
N ALA A 57 3.13 15.22 -14.82
CA ALA A 57 2.67 15.53 -13.46
C ALA A 57 1.29 14.95 -13.14
N LEU A 58 0.34 15.06 -14.09
CA LEU A 58 -0.98 14.44 -13.95
C LEU A 58 -0.89 12.90 -13.91
N THR A 59 -0.04 12.32 -14.74
CA THR A 59 0.22 10.88 -14.77
C THR A 59 0.78 10.41 -13.42
N ALA A 60 1.84 11.05 -12.92
CA ALA A 60 2.44 10.76 -11.63
C ALA A 60 1.41 10.83 -10.49
N ALA A 61 0.59 11.89 -10.46
CA ALA A 61 -0.46 12.06 -9.47
C ALA A 61 -1.52 10.94 -9.54
N HIS A 62 -1.94 10.56 -10.75
CA HIS A 62 -2.91 9.49 -10.97
C HIS A 62 -2.39 8.14 -10.47
N HIS A 63 -1.21 7.73 -10.92
CA HIS A 63 -0.62 6.42 -10.58
C HIS A 63 -0.28 6.31 -9.08
N THR A 64 0.31 7.35 -8.49
CA THR A 64 0.61 7.40 -7.05
C THR A 64 -0.68 7.33 -6.23
N THR A 65 -1.72 8.06 -6.62
CA THR A 65 -3.01 8.03 -5.92
C THR A 65 -3.70 6.68 -6.04
N ALA A 66 -3.65 6.04 -7.22
CA ALA A 66 -4.21 4.72 -7.44
C ALA A 66 -3.54 3.68 -6.54
N LEU A 67 -2.20 3.64 -6.50
CA LEU A 67 -1.47 2.72 -5.62
C LEU A 67 -1.77 2.99 -4.14
N ALA A 68 -1.81 4.26 -3.72
CA ALA A 68 -2.15 4.61 -2.35
C ALA A 68 -3.57 4.16 -1.96
N LYS A 69 -4.54 4.24 -2.88
CA LYS A 69 -5.91 3.73 -2.67
C LYS A 69 -5.91 2.21 -2.50
N ASP A 70 -5.20 1.49 -3.36
CA ASP A 70 -5.09 0.02 -3.29
C ASP A 70 -4.44 -0.42 -1.97
N LEU A 71 -3.33 0.21 -1.58
CA LEU A 71 -2.64 -0.07 -0.32
C LEU A 71 -3.53 0.24 0.90
N LYS A 72 -4.28 1.36 0.90
CA LYS A 72 -5.23 1.68 1.97
C LYS A 72 -6.32 0.62 2.10
N ARG A 73 -6.86 0.14 0.98
CA ARG A 73 -7.86 -0.93 0.97
C ARG A 73 -7.29 -2.23 1.54
N ARG A 74 -6.04 -2.58 1.20
CA ARG A 74 -5.37 -3.76 1.76
C ARG A 74 -5.08 -3.61 3.25
N ALA A 75 -4.67 -2.42 3.70
CA ALA A 75 -4.49 -2.13 5.12
C ALA A 75 -5.80 -2.31 5.92
N ALA A 76 -6.95 -1.90 5.36
CA ALA A 76 -8.25 -2.13 5.97
C ALA A 76 -8.57 -3.63 6.13
N VAL A 77 -8.28 -4.45 5.12
CA VAL A 77 -8.43 -5.92 5.21
C VAL A 77 -7.49 -6.53 6.25
N GLN A 78 -6.25 -6.03 6.36
CA GLN A 78 -5.32 -6.47 7.40
C GLN A 78 -5.84 -6.13 8.80
N VAL A 79 -6.43 -4.95 8.99
CA VAL A 79 -7.08 -4.55 10.25
C VAL A 79 -8.22 -5.51 10.61
N VAL A 80 -9.02 -5.93 9.63
CA VAL A 80 -10.07 -6.95 9.85
C VAL A 80 -9.48 -8.25 10.36
N ARG A 81 -8.46 -8.80 9.68
CA ARG A 81 -7.81 -10.05 10.12
C ARG A 81 -7.16 -9.95 11.49
N LEU A 82 -6.47 -8.83 11.77
CA LEU A 82 -5.90 -8.57 13.10
C LEU A 82 -6.95 -8.56 14.20
N ARG A 83 -8.15 -8.08 13.88
CA ARG A 83 -9.27 -8.04 14.83
C ARG A 83 -9.94 -9.40 14.99
N ASP A 84 -10.32 -10.02 13.89
CA ASP A 84 -11.24 -11.17 13.88
C ASP A 84 -10.50 -12.49 14.01
N ASP A 85 -9.39 -12.65 13.29
CA ASP A 85 -8.62 -13.91 13.28
C ASP A 85 -7.62 -13.97 14.44
N HIS A 86 -7.06 -12.81 14.82
CA HIS A 86 -5.98 -12.72 15.81
C HIS A 86 -6.41 -12.10 17.15
N GLY A 87 -7.64 -11.60 17.25
CA GLY A 87 -8.21 -11.11 18.52
C GLY A 87 -7.55 -9.87 19.11
N HIS A 88 -6.77 -9.10 18.34
CA HIS A 88 -6.07 -7.93 18.86
C HIS A 88 -7.05 -6.82 19.30
N SER A 89 -6.67 -6.08 20.33
CA SER A 89 -7.44 -4.92 20.80
C SER A 89 -7.28 -3.74 19.84
N TRP A 90 -8.29 -2.88 19.77
CA TRP A 90 -8.26 -1.69 18.91
C TRP A 90 -7.07 -0.77 19.19
N ARG A 91 -6.67 -0.64 20.46
CA ARG A 91 -5.49 0.15 20.86
C ARG A 91 -4.19 -0.48 20.37
N ALA A 92 -4.07 -1.81 20.43
CA ALA A 92 -2.90 -2.53 19.92
C ALA A 92 -2.78 -2.37 18.39
N ILE A 93 -3.89 -2.53 17.67
CA ILE A 93 -3.93 -2.34 16.22
C ILE A 93 -3.60 -0.88 15.85
N ALA A 94 -4.15 0.11 16.56
CA ALA A 94 -3.86 1.52 16.30
C ALA A 94 -2.41 1.91 16.55
N LYS A 95 -1.79 1.37 17.62
CA LYS A 95 -0.36 1.53 17.86
C LYS A 95 0.47 0.94 16.71
N ALA A 96 0.11 -0.23 16.20
CA ALA A 96 0.86 -0.89 15.12
C ALA A 96 0.69 -0.21 13.76
N VAL A 97 -0.54 0.20 13.40
CA VAL A 97 -0.86 0.71 12.06
C VAL A 97 -0.66 2.22 11.94
N LEU A 98 -0.96 2.99 12.99
CA LEU A 98 -0.95 4.45 12.97
C LEU A 98 0.13 5.07 13.88
N GLY A 99 0.91 4.23 14.56
CA GLY A 99 1.91 4.68 15.53
C GLY A 99 1.33 5.24 16.83
N ASP A 100 0.01 5.19 17.01
CA ASP A 100 -0.70 5.90 18.07
C ASP A 100 -1.92 5.10 18.56
N ALA A 101 -1.86 4.64 19.81
CA ALA A 101 -2.91 3.84 20.43
C ALA A 101 -4.22 4.60 20.65
N ASP A 102 -4.17 5.92 20.75
CA ASP A 102 -5.35 6.76 21.01
C ASP A 102 -6.15 7.02 19.72
N LYS A 103 -5.56 6.73 18.55
CA LYS A 103 -6.26 6.71 17.26
C LYS A 103 -7.10 5.44 17.02
N HIS A 104 -7.49 4.73 18.07
CA HIS A 104 -8.28 3.48 17.97
C HIS A 104 -9.61 3.66 17.23
N GLN A 105 -10.24 4.84 17.30
CA GLN A 105 -11.45 5.13 16.52
C GLN A 105 -11.18 5.22 15.00
N ALA A 106 -9.98 5.67 14.59
CA ALA A 106 -9.61 5.70 13.17
C ALA A 106 -9.43 4.28 12.63
N VAL A 107 -8.79 3.39 13.38
CA VAL A 107 -8.68 1.97 13.02
C VAL A 107 -10.04 1.28 12.99
N ARG A 108 -10.97 1.62 13.89
CA ARG A 108 -12.33 1.08 13.83
C ARG A 108 -13.03 1.45 12.51
N ARG A 109 -12.87 2.68 12.02
CA ARG A 109 -13.38 3.06 10.69
C ARG A 109 -12.69 2.30 9.55
N MET A 110 -11.39 2.01 9.67
CA MET A 110 -10.69 1.15 8.71
C MET A 110 -11.25 -0.28 8.73
N TYR A 111 -11.54 -0.84 9.91
CA TYR A 111 -12.17 -2.13 10.06
C TYR A 111 -13.54 -2.19 9.36
N ASP A 112 -14.39 -1.18 9.59
CA ASP A 112 -15.70 -1.10 8.96
C ASP A 112 -15.58 -0.99 7.43
N SER A 113 -14.56 -0.27 6.93
CA SER A 113 -14.26 -0.18 5.51
C SER A 113 -13.74 -1.50 4.93
N GLY A 114 -13.02 -2.31 5.70
CA GLY A 114 -12.47 -3.59 5.24
C GLY A 114 -13.53 -4.68 5.07
N HIS A 115 -14.68 -4.52 5.75
CA HIS A 115 -15.84 -5.41 5.64
C HIS A 115 -16.75 -5.11 4.46
N ARG A 116 -16.60 -3.94 3.80
CA ARG A 116 -17.44 -3.63 2.65
C ARG A 116 -17.04 -4.55 1.49
N PRO A 117 -18.01 -5.17 0.80
CA PRO A 117 -17.72 -5.88 -0.42
C PRO A 117 -16.99 -4.94 -1.40
N ALA A 118 -16.16 -5.53 -2.24
CA ALA A 118 -15.66 -4.84 -3.42
C ALA A 118 -16.87 -4.38 -4.23
N ASP A 119 -17.24 -3.11 -4.17
CA ASP A 119 -18.01 -2.55 -5.27
C ASP A 119 -17.05 -2.54 -6.47
N ASP A 120 -17.34 -3.41 -7.45
CA ASP A 120 -16.70 -3.51 -8.76
C ASP A 120 -16.98 -2.25 -9.60
#